data_AF-A0A3C0Q4P3-F1
#
_entry.id   AF-A0A3C0Q4P3-F1
#
_cell.length_a   1.000
_cell.length_b   1.000
_cell.length_c   1.000
_cell.angle_alpha   90.00
_cell.angle_beta   90.00
_cell.angle_gamma   90.00
#
_symmetry.space_group_name_H-M   'P 1'
#
loop_
_entity.id
_entity.type
_entity.pdbx_description
1 polymer ?
#
loop_
_entity_poly.entity_id
_entity_poly.type
_entity_poly.pdbx_seq_one_letter_code
_entity_poly.pdbx_strand_id
1 'polypeptide(L)'
;MMMTFLLIASAPSYAAGTPITNEMAEKYFANCVANAEKDGTMSKDSQNKYCACTAMNMQQSMTQQDLTALSSHGDTARAALNKVLISVNGPCMQYPTHDLLDNKCMADVKNSAICSCLSNKMGNFMKDISKRMLPALLANDPNIFDPMTPIMESPEFVQTQQKIALSCATNPNQN
;
A
#
# COMPACT_ATOMS: atom_id res chain seq x y z
N MET A 1 19.61 24.43 -55.70
CA MET A 1 19.97 24.93 -54.36
C MET A 1 18.76 24.70 -53.48
N MET A 2 18.75 23.63 -52.70
CA MET A 2 17.58 23.14 -51.96
C MET A 2 17.90 23.24 -50.47
N MET A 3 17.18 24.11 -49.77
CA MET A 3 17.46 24.53 -48.40
C MET A 3 16.59 23.69 -47.48
N THR A 4 17.17 22.64 -46.90
CA THR A 4 16.51 21.79 -45.91
C THR A 4 16.46 22.51 -44.57
N PHE A 5 15.27 22.93 -44.14
CA PHE A 5 15.02 23.39 -42.79
C PHE A 5 14.96 22.19 -41.84
N LEU A 6 15.95 22.06 -40.94
CA LEU A 6 15.85 21.18 -39.77
C LEU A 6 14.90 21.83 -38.75
N LEU A 7 13.71 21.25 -38.59
CA LEU A 7 12.83 21.51 -37.46
C LEU A 7 13.41 20.80 -36.22
N ILE A 8 14.04 21.56 -35.34
CA ILE A 8 14.44 21.09 -34.00
C ILE A 8 13.17 21.05 -33.15
N ALA A 9 12.56 19.88 -33.01
CA ALA A 9 11.47 19.66 -32.07
C ALA A 9 12.05 19.68 -30.65
N SER A 10 11.79 20.76 -29.91
CA SER A 10 12.03 20.82 -28.47
C SER A 10 11.08 19.84 -27.77
N ALA A 11 11.61 18.71 -27.31
CA ALA A 11 10.87 17.81 -26.45
C ALA A 11 10.45 18.56 -25.18
N PRO A 12 9.18 18.49 -24.75
CA PRO A 12 8.77 19.09 -23.48
C PRO A 12 9.55 18.42 -22.35
N SER A 13 10.38 19.21 -21.66
CA SER A 13 10.97 18.80 -20.40
C SER A 13 9.84 18.71 -19.38
N TYR A 14 9.38 17.51 -19.06
CA TYR A 14 8.54 17.27 -17.90
C TYR A 14 9.33 17.74 -16.68
N ALA A 15 8.99 18.90 -16.12
CA ALA A 15 9.56 19.36 -14.88
C ALA A 15 9.22 18.32 -13.80
N ALA A 16 10.21 17.54 -13.37
CA ALA A 16 10.06 16.66 -12.24
C ALA A 16 9.64 17.50 -11.03
N GLY A 17 8.56 17.11 -10.35
CA GLY A 17 8.06 17.83 -9.17
C GLY A 17 9.12 17.91 -8.06
N THR A 18 8.94 18.83 -7.13
CA THR A 18 9.87 19.04 -6.02
C THR A 18 9.89 17.79 -5.12
N PRO A 19 11.07 17.19 -4.87
CA PRO A 19 11.17 16.00 -4.03
C PRO A 19 10.67 16.24 -2.59
N ILE A 20 10.16 15.18 -1.97
CA ILE A 20 9.85 15.13 -0.54
C ILE A 20 11.15 15.12 0.26
N THR A 21 11.25 15.99 1.27
CA THR A 21 12.41 16.05 2.16
C THR A 21 12.35 14.98 3.25
N ASN A 22 13.49 14.69 3.88
CA ASN A 22 13.54 13.79 5.04
C ASN A 22 12.64 14.29 6.18
N GLU A 23 12.65 15.60 6.47
CA GLU A 23 11.80 16.21 7.51
C GLU A 23 10.30 15.96 7.24
N MET A 24 9.88 16.05 5.98
CA MET A 24 8.49 15.77 5.61
C MET A 24 8.14 14.29 5.79
N ALA A 25 9.05 13.38 5.45
CA ALA A 25 8.88 11.94 5.64
C ALA A 25 8.84 11.56 7.13
N GLU A 26 9.69 12.16 7.96
CA GLU A 26 9.71 11.99 9.42
C GLU A 26 8.41 12.48 10.06
N LYS A 27 7.91 13.65 9.63
CA LYS A 27 6.62 14.17 10.10
C LYS A 27 5.46 13.26 9.68
N TYR A 28 5.48 12.74 8.45
CA TYR A 28 4.48 11.78 8.00
C TYR A 28 4.51 10.50 8.83
N PHE A 29 5.71 9.94 9.10
CA PHE A 29 5.88 8.78 9.96
C PHE A 29 5.26 9.01 11.35
N ALA A 30 5.61 10.11 12.01
CA ALA A 30 5.11 10.44 13.35
C ALA A 30 3.57 10.55 13.38
N ASN A 31 2.98 11.23 12.39
CA ASN A 31 1.53 11.35 12.27
C ASN A 31 0.85 10.01 11.99
N CYS A 32 1.45 9.18 11.13
CA CYS A 32 0.95 7.85 10.84
C CYS A 32 0.91 6.99 12.11
N VAL A 33 2.00 6.96 12.89
CA VAL A 33 2.05 6.18 14.14
C VAL A 33 0.99 6.66 15.12
N ALA A 34 0.87 7.97 15.35
CA ALA A 34 -0.12 8.53 16.26
C ALA A 34 -1.57 8.18 15.85
N ASN A 35 -1.88 8.20 14.56
CA ASN A 35 -3.19 7.80 14.05
C ASN A 35 -3.42 6.28 14.18
N ALA A 36 -2.42 5.47 13.84
CA ALA A 36 -2.53 4.02 13.92
C ALA A 36 -2.67 3.53 15.37
N GLU A 37 -2.02 4.21 16.33
CA GLU A 37 -2.22 3.98 17.77
C GLU A 37 -3.67 4.28 18.19
N LYS A 38 -4.27 5.34 17.66
CA LYS A 38 -5.67 5.71 17.93
C LYS A 38 -6.67 4.71 17.32
N ASP A 39 -6.39 4.24 16.11
CA ASP A 39 -7.27 3.29 15.40
C ASP A 39 -7.29 1.91 16.07
N GLY A 40 -6.17 1.49 16.66
CA GLY A 40 -6.08 0.29 17.50
C GLY A 40 -6.26 -1.04 16.75
N THR A 41 -6.20 -1.03 15.42
CA THR A 41 -6.41 -2.21 14.56
C THR A 41 -5.13 -3.01 14.29
N MET A 42 -3.97 -2.38 14.49
CA MET A 42 -2.64 -3.00 14.37
C MET A 42 -1.92 -3.04 15.71
N SER A 43 -1.08 -4.04 15.90
CA SER A 43 -0.05 -4.13 16.94
C SER A 43 0.97 -3.00 16.79
N LYS A 44 1.64 -2.65 17.89
CA LYS A 44 2.64 -1.57 17.90
C LYS A 44 3.81 -1.82 16.94
N ASP A 45 4.20 -3.08 16.74
CA ASP A 45 5.26 -3.43 15.78
C ASP A 45 4.78 -3.20 14.34
N SER A 46 3.58 -3.68 13.99
CA SER A 46 2.97 -3.45 12.67
C SER A 46 2.67 -1.99 12.39
N GLN A 47 2.24 -1.20 13.38
CA GLN A 47 2.09 0.26 13.26
C GLN A 47 3.41 0.91 12.82
N ASN A 48 4.50 0.65 13.54
CA ASN A 48 5.81 1.21 13.23
C ASN A 48 6.30 0.78 11.84
N LYS A 49 6.17 -0.51 11.50
CA LYS A 49 6.61 -1.04 10.21
C LYS A 49 5.78 -0.51 9.05
N TYR A 50 4.46 -0.42 9.20
CA TYR A 50 3.55 0.17 8.22
C TYR A 50 3.89 1.64 7.99
N CYS A 51 4.01 2.43 9.07
CA CYS A 51 4.30 3.85 8.98
C CYS A 51 5.70 4.13 8.42
N ALA A 52 6.70 3.32 8.76
CA ALA A 52 8.04 3.45 8.18
C ALA A 52 8.04 3.11 6.68
N CYS A 53 7.34 2.03 6.29
CA CYS A 53 7.21 1.62 4.90
C CYS A 53 6.50 2.70 4.07
N THR A 54 5.40 3.25 4.57
CA THR A 54 4.63 4.29 3.87
C THR A 54 5.40 5.61 3.82
N ALA A 55 6.10 6.02 4.88
CA ALA A 55 6.95 7.21 4.85
C ALA A 55 8.05 7.11 3.78
N MET A 56 8.72 5.96 3.71
CA MET A 56 9.74 5.69 2.69
C MET A 56 9.15 5.74 1.28
N ASN A 57 8.02 5.07 1.05
CA ASN A 57 7.38 5.06 -0.27
C ASN A 57 6.84 6.45 -0.65
N MET A 58 6.31 7.23 0.31
CA MET A 58 5.93 8.62 0.09
C MET A 58 7.14 9.42 -0.40
N GLN A 59 8.29 9.28 0.24
CA GLN A 59 9.51 9.97 -0.17
C GLN A 59 9.98 9.57 -1.58
N GLN A 60 9.85 8.29 -1.94
CA GLN A 60 10.32 7.76 -3.22
C GLN A 60 9.38 8.04 -4.40
N SER A 61 8.08 8.15 -4.15
CA SER A 61 7.07 8.13 -5.22
C SER A 61 6.21 9.40 -5.30
N MET A 62 6.27 10.27 -4.28
CA MET A 62 5.50 11.50 -4.23
C MET A 62 6.41 12.73 -4.36
N THR A 63 5.78 13.86 -4.67
CA THR A 63 6.37 15.19 -4.75
C THR A 63 5.61 16.14 -3.84
N GLN A 64 6.19 17.31 -3.53
CA GLN A 64 5.49 18.33 -2.73
C GLN A 64 4.22 18.84 -3.42
N GLN A 65 4.19 18.83 -4.76
CA GLN A 65 3.01 19.16 -5.56
C GLN A 65 1.91 18.13 -5.36
N ASP A 66 2.25 16.83 -5.28
CA ASP A 66 1.26 15.79 -4.97
C ASP A 66 0.64 16.00 -3.58
N LEU A 67 1.44 16.42 -2.59
CA LEU A 67 0.93 16.73 -1.24
C LEU A 67 0.03 17.97 -1.21
N THR A 68 0.38 18.99 -2.00
CA THR A 68 -0.49 20.16 -2.19
C THR A 68 -1.80 19.75 -2.87
N ALA A 69 -1.73 18.87 -3.87
CA ALA A 69 -2.90 18.34 -4.57
C ALA A 69 -3.82 17.53 -3.64
N LEU A 70 -3.28 16.74 -2.70
CA LEU A 70 -4.07 16.05 -1.67
C LEU A 70 -4.93 17.00 -0.83
N SER A 71 -4.43 18.22 -0.60
CA SER A 71 -5.13 19.25 0.19
C SER A 71 -6.15 20.05 -0.64
N SER A 72 -6.27 19.76 -1.94
CA SER A 72 -7.20 20.42 -2.86
C SER A 72 -8.59 19.76 -2.83
N HIS A 73 -9.46 20.10 -3.80
CA HIS A 73 -10.79 19.52 -3.92
C HIS A 73 -11.01 18.85 -5.29
N GLY A 74 -12.04 18.01 -5.38
CA GLY A 74 -12.45 17.36 -6.63
C GLY A 74 -11.40 16.40 -7.21
N ASP A 75 -11.33 16.37 -8.54
CA ASP A 75 -10.54 15.37 -9.28
C ASP A 75 -9.04 15.47 -9.02
N THR A 76 -8.52 16.68 -8.74
CA THR A 76 -7.11 16.88 -8.40
C THR A 76 -6.73 16.17 -7.10
N ALA A 77 -7.54 16.33 -6.06
CA ALA A 77 -7.33 15.63 -4.80
C ALA A 77 -7.53 14.12 -4.94
N ARG A 78 -8.49 13.71 -5.78
CA ARG A 78 -8.75 12.30 -6.07
C ARG A 78 -7.57 11.62 -6.76
N ALA A 79 -6.99 12.24 -7.79
CA ALA A 79 -5.82 11.70 -8.49
C ALA A 79 -4.61 11.57 -7.55
N ALA A 80 -4.36 12.58 -6.71
CA ALA A 80 -3.29 12.54 -5.72
C ALA A 80 -3.53 11.46 -4.66
N LEU A 81 -4.77 11.28 -4.20
CA LEU A 81 -5.13 10.21 -3.27
C LEU A 81 -4.94 8.82 -3.90
N ASN A 82 -5.37 8.62 -5.14
CA ASN A 82 -5.17 7.35 -5.84
C ASN A 82 -3.69 7.01 -5.97
N LYS A 83 -2.82 8.01 -6.19
CA LYS A 83 -1.37 7.85 -6.17
C LYS A 83 -0.86 7.43 -4.78
N VAL A 84 -1.39 7.99 -3.69
CA VAL A 84 -1.09 7.53 -2.32
C VAL A 84 -1.51 6.08 -2.13
N LEU A 85 -2.73 5.71 -2.49
CA LEU A 85 -3.23 4.35 -2.30
C LEU A 85 -2.37 3.32 -3.06
N ILE A 86 -1.98 3.62 -4.30
CA ILE A 86 -1.19 2.72 -5.16
C ILE A 86 0.28 2.68 -4.73
N SER A 87 0.91 3.83 -4.61
CA SER A 87 2.38 3.92 -4.53
C SER A 87 2.89 4.01 -3.11
N VAL A 88 2.07 4.47 -2.17
CA VAL A 88 2.45 4.65 -0.77
C VAL A 88 1.89 3.52 0.09
N ASN A 89 0.56 3.32 0.06
CA ASN A 89 -0.10 2.38 0.97
C ASN A 89 -0.01 0.93 0.47
N GLY A 90 -0.28 0.68 -0.82
CA GLY A 90 -0.31 -0.64 -1.44
C GLY A 90 0.90 -1.53 -1.07
N PRO A 91 2.15 -1.09 -1.33
CA PRO A 91 3.35 -1.85 -1.01
C PRO A 91 3.53 -2.22 0.47
N CYS A 92 2.79 -1.55 1.35
CA CYS A 92 2.88 -1.69 2.81
C CYS A 92 1.67 -2.42 3.43
N MET A 93 0.65 -2.78 2.63
CA MET A 93 -0.58 -3.45 3.12
C MET A 93 -0.36 -4.81 3.78
N GLN A 94 0.84 -5.39 3.65
CA GLN A 94 1.22 -6.63 4.34
C GLN A 94 1.06 -6.55 5.86
N TYR A 95 1.36 -5.40 6.48
CA TYR A 95 1.35 -5.24 7.93
C TYR A 95 -0.07 -5.24 8.52
N PRO A 96 -1.01 -4.39 8.04
CA PRO A 96 -2.39 -4.47 8.52
C PRO A 96 -3.05 -5.81 8.17
N THR A 97 -2.71 -6.42 7.03
CA THR A 97 -3.24 -7.75 6.66
C THR A 97 -2.74 -8.85 7.58
N HIS A 98 -1.45 -8.83 7.93
CA HIS A 98 -0.87 -9.77 8.89
C HIS A 98 -1.65 -9.73 10.21
N ASP A 99 -1.79 -8.55 10.82
CA ASP A 99 -2.44 -8.42 12.13
C ASP A 99 -3.92 -8.79 12.08
N LEU A 100 -4.62 -8.38 11.01
CA LEU A 100 -6.03 -8.74 10.81
C LEU A 100 -6.23 -10.26 10.77
N LEU A 101 -5.40 -10.96 10.00
CA LEU A 101 -5.50 -12.42 9.84
C LEU A 101 -5.00 -13.16 11.07
N ASP A 102 -3.95 -12.68 11.73
CA ASP A 102 -3.44 -13.26 12.97
C ASP A 102 -4.51 -13.18 14.07
N ASN A 103 -5.08 -11.99 14.29
CA ASN A 103 -6.13 -11.77 15.27
C ASN A 103 -7.36 -12.64 15.00
N LYS A 104 -7.82 -12.70 13.74
CA LYS A 104 -8.95 -13.54 13.35
C LYS A 104 -8.63 -15.02 13.59
N CYS A 105 -7.46 -15.47 13.15
CA CYS A 105 -7.05 -16.87 13.34
C CYS A 105 -6.92 -17.20 14.82
N MET A 106 -6.35 -16.33 15.64
CA MET A 106 -6.17 -16.58 17.07
C MET A 106 -7.51 -16.62 17.82
N ALA A 107 -8.52 -15.86 17.38
CA ALA A 107 -9.87 -15.97 17.91
C ALA A 107 -10.52 -17.33 17.58
N ASP A 108 -10.34 -17.81 16.35
CA ASP A 108 -11.04 -18.99 15.82
C ASP A 108 -10.29 -20.32 16.13
N VAL A 109 -8.98 -20.36 15.91
CA VAL A 109 -8.12 -21.57 15.92
C VAL A 109 -7.32 -21.71 17.22
N LYS A 110 -6.95 -20.59 17.87
CA LYS A 110 -6.18 -20.55 19.13
C LYS A 110 -4.85 -21.34 19.09
N ASN A 111 -4.18 -21.34 17.95
CA ASN A 111 -2.87 -21.97 17.78
C ASN A 111 -1.89 -20.99 17.14
N SER A 112 -0.93 -20.50 17.94
CA SER A 112 0.00 -19.45 17.52
C SER A 112 0.88 -19.86 16.34
N ALA A 113 1.29 -21.14 16.24
CA ALA A 113 2.12 -21.60 15.14
C ALA A 113 1.35 -21.58 13.81
N ILE A 114 0.10 -22.06 13.82
CA ILE A 114 -0.76 -22.02 12.62
C ILE A 114 -1.07 -20.57 12.23
N CYS A 115 -1.44 -19.73 13.20
CA CYS A 115 -1.86 -18.36 12.94
C CYS A 115 -0.71 -17.49 12.46
N SER A 116 0.48 -17.61 13.06
CA SER A 116 1.68 -16.92 12.61
C SER A 116 2.10 -17.36 11.20
N CYS A 117 2.01 -18.65 10.88
CA CYS A 117 2.27 -19.13 9.51
C CYS A 117 1.29 -18.51 8.49
N LEU A 118 -0.01 -18.51 8.81
CA LEU A 118 -1.05 -17.97 7.94
C LEU A 118 -0.88 -16.46 7.71
N SER A 119 -0.77 -15.69 8.80
CA SER A 119 -0.68 -14.24 8.76
C SER A 119 0.58 -13.75 8.05
N ASN A 120 1.73 -14.40 8.28
CA ASN A 120 2.99 -14.06 7.58
C ASN A 120 2.88 -14.30 6.06
N LYS A 121 2.43 -15.49 5.65
CA LYS A 121 2.35 -15.83 4.22
C LYS A 121 1.30 -14.98 3.49
N MET A 122 0.16 -14.72 4.11
CA MET A 122 -0.87 -13.87 3.52
C MET A 122 -0.50 -12.39 3.53
N GLY A 123 0.22 -11.91 4.56
CA GLY A 123 0.79 -10.57 4.57
C GLY A 123 1.73 -10.36 3.37
N ASN A 124 2.67 -11.30 3.16
CA ASN A 124 3.57 -11.25 2.00
C ASN A 124 2.81 -11.29 0.67
N PHE A 125 1.81 -12.17 0.55
CA PHE A 125 0.95 -12.22 -0.63
C PHE A 125 0.23 -10.89 -0.87
N MET A 126 -0.29 -10.23 0.19
CA MET A 126 -0.96 -8.94 0.09
C MET A 126 -0.05 -7.87 -0.52
N LYS A 127 1.23 -7.82 -0.12
CA LYS A 127 2.20 -6.86 -0.68
C LYS A 127 2.37 -7.01 -2.20
N ASP A 128 2.28 -8.23 -2.72
CA ASP A 128 2.45 -8.49 -4.15
C ASP A 128 1.14 -8.27 -4.92
N ILE A 129 0.02 -8.79 -4.42
CA ILE A 129 -1.27 -8.67 -5.10
C ILE A 129 -1.79 -7.22 -5.10
N SER A 130 -1.55 -6.44 -4.05
CA SER A 130 -1.95 -5.03 -3.98
C SER A 130 -1.34 -4.20 -5.10
N LYS A 131 -0.05 -4.39 -5.41
CA LYS A 131 0.63 -3.70 -6.52
C LYS A 131 -0.03 -3.97 -7.88
N ARG A 132 -0.54 -5.18 -8.08
CA ARG A 132 -1.20 -5.58 -9.33
C ARG A 132 -2.66 -5.14 -9.37
N MET A 133 -3.40 -5.28 -8.28
CA MET A 133 -4.84 -5.05 -8.26
C MET A 133 -5.21 -3.58 -8.08
N LEU A 134 -4.47 -2.81 -7.26
CA LEU A 134 -4.85 -1.44 -6.93
C LEU A 134 -5.00 -0.52 -8.14
N PRO A 135 -4.08 -0.51 -9.12
CA PRO A 135 -4.25 0.33 -10.30
C PRO A 135 -5.53 0.01 -11.06
N ALA A 136 -5.86 -1.28 -11.20
CA ALA A 136 -7.07 -1.71 -11.91
C ALA A 136 -8.35 -1.39 -11.12
N LEU A 137 -8.34 -1.58 -9.80
CA LEU A 137 -9.45 -1.24 -8.92
C LEU A 137 -9.77 0.25 -8.99
N LEU A 138 -8.75 1.11 -8.87
CA LEU A 138 -8.92 2.56 -8.88
C LEU A 138 -9.19 3.14 -10.27
N ALA A 139 -8.81 2.43 -11.33
CA ALA A 139 -9.24 2.78 -12.70
C ALA A 139 -10.72 2.50 -12.93
N ASN A 140 -11.26 1.43 -12.32
CA ASN A 140 -12.67 1.06 -12.43
C ASN A 140 -13.57 1.89 -11.49
N ASP A 141 -13.11 2.12 -10.25
CA ASP A 141 -13.76 2.99 -9.29
C ASP A 141 -12.72 3.89 -8.60
N PRO A 142 -12.55 5.14 -9.06
CA PRO A 142 -11.57 6.04 -8.48
C PRO A 142 -11.96 6.49 -7.06
N ASN A 143 -13.19 6.25 -6.59
CA ASN A 143 -13.67 6.71 -5.30
C ASN A 143 -13.48 5.70 -4.16
N ILE A 144 -12.80 4.57 -4.41
CA ILE A 144 -12.40 3.63 -3.36
C ILE A 144 -11.51 4.36 -2.34
N PHE A 145 -11.94 4.35 -1.07
CA PHE A 145 -11.15 4.89 0.05
C PHE A 145 -10.47 3.79 0.86
N ASP A 146 -11.14 2.65 1.04
CA ASP A 146 -10.56 1.44 1.59
C ASP A 146 -10.21 0.46 0.46
N PRO A 147 -8.96 0.45 0.00
CA PRO A 147 -8.50 -0.50 -1.01
C PRO A 147 -8.33 -1.93 -0.53
N MET A 148 -8.28 -2.19 0.79
CA MET A 148 -7.98 -3.54 1.29
C MET A 148 -9.17 -4.48 1.08
N THR A 149 -10.38 -4.02 1.43
CA THR A 149 -11.61 -4.81 1.30
C THR A 149 -11.78 -5.43 -0.10
N PRO A 150 -11.78 -4.68 -1.21
CA PRO A 150 -11.97 -5.27 -2.54
C PRO A 150 -10.85 -6.25 -2.96
N ILE A 151 -9.63 -6.11 -2.41
CA ILE A 151 -8.56 -7.09 -2.63
C ILE A 151 -8.83 -8.37 -1.84
N MET A 152 -9.17 -8.23 -0.56
CA MET A 152 -9.40 -9.36 0.35
C MET A 152 -10.61 -10.19 -0.04
N GLU A 153 -11.62 -9.57 -0.62
CA GLU A 153 -12.82 -10.25 -1.14
C GLU A 153 -12.62 -10.85 -2.54
N SER A 154 -11.46 -10.61 -3.18
CA SER A 154 -11.19 -11.14 -4.50
C SER A 154 -11.09 -12.68 -4.47
N PRO A 155 -11.56 -13.38 -5.53
CA PRO A 155 -11.44 -14.84 -5.61
C PRO A 155 -9.99 -15.33 -5.46
N GLU A 156 -9.03 -14.57 -5.98
CA GLU A 156 -7.62 -14.93 -5.91
C GLU A 156 -7.08 -14.88 -4.48
N PHE A 157 -7.46 -13.85 -3.70
CA PHE A 157 -7.08 -13.74 -2.30
C PHE A 157 -7.71 -14.84 -1.46
N VAL A 158 -9.02 -15.07 -1.61
CA VAL A 158 -9.76 -16.11 -0.86
C VAL A 158 -9.19 -17.50 -1.14
N GLN A 159 -8.96 -17.85 -2.41
CA GLN A 159 -8.40 -19.15 -2.77
C GLN A 159 -6.96 -19.33 -2.26
N THR A 160 -6.15 -18.27 -2.31
CA THR A 160 -4.78 -18.31 -1.79
C THR A 160 -4.75 -18.47 -0.28
N GLN A 161 -5.64 -17.77 0.43
CA GLN A 161 -5.81 -17.92 1.88
C GLN A 161 -6.20 -19.34 2.26
N GLN A 162 -7.14 -19.97 1.55
CA GLN A 162 -7.52 -21.37 1.81
C GLN A 162 -6.35 -22.34 1.64
N LYS A 163 -5.57 -22.19 0.55
CA LYS A 163 -4.38 -23.01 0.29
C LYS A 163 -3.32 -22.85 1.37
N ILE A 164 -3.02 -21.61 1.75
CA ILE A 164 -2.05 -21.31 2.81
C ILE A 164 -2.54 -21.82 4.16
N ALA A 165 -3.82 -21.64 4.50
CA ALA A 165 -4.39 -22.13 5.75
C ALA A 165 -4.24 -23.65 5.89
N LEU A 166 -4.52 -24.41 4.82
CA LEU A 166 -4.31 -25.86 4.79
C LEU A 166 -2.83 -26.24 4.95
N SER A 167 -1.94 -25.51 4.27
CA SER A 167 -0.49 -25.72 4.41
C SER A 167 -0.01 -25.47 5.83
N CYS A 168 -0.47 -24.39 6.48
CA CYS A 168 -0.09 -24.05 7.85
C CYS A 168 -0.69 -25.01 8.88
N ALA A 169 -1.90 -25.52 8.65
CA ALA A 169 -2.52 -26.52 9.53
C ALA A 169 -1.77 -27.86 9.50
N THR A 170 -1.12 -28.19 8.37
CA THR A 170 -0.37 -29.46 8.21
C THR A 170 1.11 -29.31 8.51
N ASN A 171 1.70 -28.13 8.30
CA ASN A 171 3.10 -27.85 8.61
C ASN A 171 3.34 -26.39 9.06
N PRO A 172 3.00 -26.05 10.32
CA PRO A 172 2.97 -24.67 10.80
C PRO A 172 4.35 -24.00 10.95
N ASN A 173 5.44 -24.76 10.86
CA ASN A 173 6.80 -24.24 11.06
C ASN A 173 7.52 -23.93 9.73
N GLN A 174 6.84 -24.07 8.59
CA GLN A 174 7.37 -23.69 7.28
C GLN A 174 7.11 -22.22 7.01
N ASN A 175 7.93 -21.33 7.58
CA ASN A 175 7.87 -19.90 7.27
C ASN A 175 8.59 -19.60 5.96
#